data_AF-A0A3L9ZRM6-F1
#
_entry.id   AF-A0A3L9ZRM6-F1
#
_cell.length_a   1.000
_cell.length_b   1.000
_cell.length_c   1.000
_cell.angle_alpha   90.00
_cell.angle_beta   90.00
_cell.angle_gamma   90.00
#
_symmetry.space_group_name_H-M   'P 1'
#
loop_
_entity.id
_entity.type
_entity.pdbx_description
1 polymer ?
#
loop_
_entity_poly.entity_id
_entity_poly.type
_entity_poly.pdbx_seq_one_letter_code
_entity_poly.pdbx_strand_id
1 'polypeptide(L)'
;METQSVLQIQKLRDQIKEKLNSFDSSQFNNTKFGNENEYNGKSIYLGLDAILIDVSYFLKSHNIFIQVSTLEERNSIINHMTNILSYIESPQTLFKFIDSLKIELRKYNVRNNKERWEHFQDINRELLEQTNQFKAALIFINEIKEEASNSNTSVEEKLDAITKKFKELEEKIAEVEEVKT
;
A
#
# COMPACT_ATOMS: atom_id res chain seq x y z
N MET A 1 -11.27 19.41 14.01
CA MET A 1 -12.73 19.36 14.22
C MET A 1 -13.36 18.81 12.95
N GLU A 2 -14.01 17.66 13.01
CA GLU A 2 -14.69 17.10 11.84
C GLU A 2 -16.00 17.87 11.60
N THR A 3 -16.20 18.35 10.37
CA THR A 3 -17.41 19.11 10.00
C THR A 3 -18.52 18.14 9.58
N GLN A 4 -19.78 18.55 9.75
CA GLN A 4 -20.94 17.75 9.34
C GLN A 4 -20.86 17.32 7.86
N SER A 5 -20.38 18.22 6.99
CA SER A 5 -20.18 17.90 5.58
C SER A 5 -19.16 16.78 5.35
N VAL A 6 -18.07 16.72 6.12
CA VAL A 6 -17.06 15.65 5.99
C VAL A 6 -17.64 14.32 6.47
N LEU A 7 -18.35 14.32 7.59
CA LEU A 7 -19.01 13.12 8.12
C LEU A 7 -20.06 12.57 7.15
N GLN A 8 -20.81 13.44 6.48
CA GLN A 8 -21.79 13.03 5.48
C GLN A 8 -21.12 12.42 4.24
N ILE A 9 -20.02 13.01 3.76
CA ILE A 9 -19.21 12.42 2.66
C ILE A 9 -18.69 11.04 3.07
N GLN A 10 -18.21 10.88 4.30
CA GLN A 10 -17.76 9.59 4.81
C GLN A 10 -18.88 8.55 4.81
N LYS A 11 -20.04 8.89 5.38
CA LYS A 11 -21.21 8.01 5.41
C LYS A 11 -21.64 7.58 4.01
N LEU A 12 -21.74 8.52 3.07
CA LEU A 12 -22.13 8.22 1.69
C LEU A 12 -21.09 7.32 1.01
N ARG A 13 -19.79 7.57 1.21
CA ARG A 13 -18.72 6.72 0.66
C ARG A 13 -18.87 5.29 1.13
N ASP A 14 -19.11 5.08 2.42
CA ASP A 14 -19.25 3.74 3.00
C ASP A 14 -20.50 3.04 2.50
N GLN A 15 -21.64 3.74 2.40
CA GLN A 15 -22.88 3.21 1.82
C GLN A 15 -22.73 2.82 0.34
N ILE A 16 -22.01 3.62 -0.45
CA ILE A 16 -21.75 3.31 -1.86
C ILE A 16 -20.88 2.05 -1.96
N LYS A 17 -19.81 1.94 -1.16
CA LYS A 17 -18.96 0.73 -1.13
C LYS A 17 -19.73 -0.51 -0.74
N GLU A 18 -20.57 -0.42 0.29
CA GLU A 18 -21.44 -1.52 0.72
C GLU A 18 -22.37 -1.96 -0.42
N LYS A 19 -23.01 -1.00 -1.08
CA LYS A 19 -23.94 -1.29 -2.17
C LYS A 19 -23.22 -1.85 -3.41
N LEU A 20 -22.01 -1.40 -3.73
CA LEU A 20 -21.22 -2.01 -4.83
C LEU A 20 -20.92 -3.49 -4.59
N ASN A 21 -20.71 -3.88 -3.34
CA ASN A 21 -20.45 -5.27 -2.98
C ASN A 21 -21.74 -6.11 -2.89
N SER A 22 -22.93 -5.49 -2.91
CA SER A 22 -24.20 -6.19 -2.68
C SER A 22 -24.92 -6.66 -3.95
N PHE A 23 -24.49 -6.25 -5.15
CA PHE A 23 -25.09 -6.68 -6.41
C PHE A 23 -24.03 -7.09 -7.44
N ASP A 24 -24.42 -7.97 -8.36
CA ASP A 24 -23.56 -8.39 -9.44
C ASP A 24 -23.53 -7.34 -10.55
N SER A 25 -22.45 -6.56 -10.60
CA SER A 25 -22.22 -5.56 -11.65
C SER A 25 -21.79 -6.16 -13.00
N SER A 26 -21.41 -7.44 -13.03
CA SER A 26 -20.87 -8.09 -14.22
C SER A 26 -21.92 -8.24 -15.34
N GLN A 27 -23.21 -8.26 -14.98
CA GLN A 27 -24.33 -8.27 -15.91
C GLN A 27 -24.31 -7.10 -16.90
N PHE A 28 -23.63 -6.00 -16.58
CA PHE A 28 -23.55 -4.80 -17.41
C PHE A 28 -22.31 -4.74 -18.31
N ASN A 29 -21.40 -5.73 -18.24
CA ASN A 29 -20.10 -5.66 -18.90
C ASN A 29 -20.15 -5.64 -20.43
N ASN A 30 -21.17 -6.25 -21.03
CA ASN A 30 -21.32 -6.36 -22.47
C ASN A 30 -22.13 -5.21 -23.08
N THR A 31 -22.74 -4.37 -22.26
CA THR A 31 -23.52 -3.21 -22.69
C THR A 31 -22.64 -1.97 -22.70
N LYS A 32 -22.83 -1.13 -23.72
CA LYS A 32 -22.17 0.16 -23.80
C LYS A 32 -23.06 1.27 -23.24
N PHE A 33 -22.43 2.25 -22.62
CA PHE A 33 -23.04 3.40 -21.97
C PHE A 33 -22.23 4.66 -22.29
N GLY A 34 -22.81 5.82 -21.96
CA GLY A 34 -22.21 7.10 -22.32
C GLY A 34 -22.89 7.74 -23.53
N ASN A 35 -22.63 9.02 -23.76
CA ASN A 35 -23.23 9.72 -24.89
C ASN A 35 -22.61 9.29 -26.23
N GLU A 36 -21.38 8.78 -26.19
CA GLU A 36 -20.59 8.31 -27.33
C GLU A 36 -20.34 6.79 -27.27
N ASN A 37 -21.01 6.07 -26.36
CA ASN A 37 -20.78 4.64 -26.08
C ASN A 37 -19.34 4.35 -25.62
N GLU A 38 -18.74 5.31 -24.92
CA GLU A 38 -17.35 5.32 -24.46
C GLU A 38 -17.11 4.40 -23.25
N TYR A 39 -18.18 3.99 -22.55
CA TYR A 39 -18.10 3.15 -21.37
C TYR A 39 -18.73 1.78 -21.58
N ASN A 40 -18.20 0.77 -20.89
CA ASN A 40 -18.92 -0.47 -20.56
C ASN A 40 -19.14 -0.59 -19.05
N GLY A 41 -20.00 -1.51 -18.61
CA GLY A 41 -20.30 -1.69 -17.17
C GLY A 41 -19.04 -1.80 -16.31
N LYS A 42 -18.10 -2.67 -16.70
CA LYS A 42 -16.82 -2.85 -16.01
C LYS A 42 -16.06 -1.54 -15.83
N SER A 43 -15.94 -0.73 -16.87
CA SER A 43 -15.21 0.55 -16.82
C SER A 43 -15.88 1.58 -15.91
N ILE A 44 -17.22 1.60 -15.85
CA ILE A 44 -17.99 2.49 -14.97
C ILE A 44 -17.70 2.15 -13.51
N TYR A 45 -17.83 0.87 -13.14
CA TYR A 45 -17.68 0.44 -11.75
C TYR A 45 -16.22 0.51 -11.26
N LEU A 46 -15.24 0.15 -12.11
CA LEU A 46 -13.82 0.39 -11.80
C LEU A 46 -13.51 1.89 -11.64
N GLY A 47 -14.12 2.73 -12.48
CA GLY A 47 -14.00 4.18 -12.36
C GLY A 47 -14.57 4.73 -11.07
N LEU A 48 -15.71 4.18 -10.61
CA LEU A 48 -16.32 4.53 -9.34
C LEU A 48 -15.44 4.10 -8.16
N ASP A 49 -14.91 2.88 -8.15
CA ASP A 49 -13.99 2.40 -7.12
C ASP A 49 -12.76 3.30 -6.97
N ALA A 50 -12.15 3.67 -8.10
CA ALA A 50 -11.00 4.59 -8.11
C ALA A 50 -11.34 5.94 -7.47
N ILE A 51 -12.53 6.49 -7.75
CA ILE A 51 -12.98 7.75 -7.15
C ILE A 51 -13.25 7.61 -5.65
N LEU A 52 -13.84 6.50 -5.20
CA LEU A 52 -14.08 6.26 -3.77
C LEU A 52 -12.78 6.11 -2.98
N ILE A 53 -11.72 5.61 -3.62
CA ILE A 53 -10.36 5.62 -3.07
C ILE A 53 -9.86 7.07 -2.91
N ASP A 54 -9.95 7.89 -3.96
CA ASP A 54 -9.57 9.32 -3.89
C ASP A 54 -10.32 10.06 -2.78
N VAL A 55 -11.64 9.84 -2.65
CA VAL A 55 -12.46 10.40 -1.57
C VAL A 55 -11.99 9.92 -0.19
N SER A 56 -11.58 8.65 -0.07
CA SER A 56 -11.08 8.11 1.20
C SER A 56 -9.80 8.81 1.67
N TYR A 57 -8.94 9.28 0.77
CA TYR A 57 -7.76 10.07 1.11
C TYR A 57 -8.14 11.46 1.66
N PHE A 58 -9.12 12.15 1.06
CA PHE A 58 -9.60 13.43 1.59
C PHE A 58 -10.19 13.30 3.00
N LEU A 59 -10.89 12.19 3.27
CA LEU A 59 -11.44 11.90 4.59
C LEU A 59 -10.35 11.62 5.63
N LYS A 60 -9.29 10.88 5.25
CA LYS A 60 -8.15 10.61 6.15
C LYS A 60 -7.42 11.90 6.56
N SER A 61 -7.34 12.87 5.66
CA SER A 61 -6.73 14.19 5.92
C SER A 61 -7.79 15.28 6.00
N HIS A 62 -8.88 15.03 6.72
CA HIS A 62 -10.07 15.91 6.75
C HIS A 62 -9.76 17.38 7.10
N ASN A 63 -8.76 17.66 7.96
CA ASN A 63 -8.39 19.03 8.31
C ASN A 63 -7.85 19.79 7.09
N ILE A 64 -7.02 19.15 6.27
CA ILE A 64 -6.51 19.74 5.02
C ILE A 64 -7.65 19.88 4.03
N PHE A 65 -8.50 18.85 3.91
CA PHE A 65 -9.66 18.92 3.02
C PHE A 65 -10.58 20.09 3.36
N ILE A 66 -10.85 20.35 4.64
CA ILE A 66 -11.63 21.52 5.10
C ILE A 66 -10.93 22.85 4.76
N GLN A 67 -9.60 22.92 4.85
CA GLN A 67 -8.84 24.13 4.55
C GLN A 67 -8.85 24.49 3.06
N VAL A 68 -8.78 23.48 2.19
CA VAL A 68 -8.68 23.67 0.74
C VAL A 68 -10.03 23.67 0.01
N SER A 69 -11.12 23.33 0.71
CA SER A 69 -12.47 23.31 0.15
C SER A 69 -13.41 24.28 0.86
N THR A 70 -14.38 24.79 0.13
CA THR A 70 -15.51 25.54 0.68
C THR A 70 -16.64 24.59 1.10
N LEU A 71 -17.59 25.11 1.89
CA LEU A 71 -18.79 24.34 2.26
C LEU A 71 -19.63 24.00 1.02
N GLU A 72 -19.75 24.93 0.07
CA GLU A 72 -20.50 24.73 -1.16
C GLU A 72 -19.93 23.58 -2.00
N GLU A 73 -18.61 23.51 -2.14
CA GLU A 73 -17.97 22.43 -2.88
C GLU A 73 -18.14 21.07 -2.19
N ARG A 74 -18.09 21.03 -0.86
CA ARG A 74 -18.38 19.80 -0.11
C ARG A 74 -19.84 19.38 -0.27
N ASN A 75 -20.78 20.33 -0.32
CA ASN A 75 -22.18 20.05 -0.60
C ASN A 75 -22.40 19.56 -2.04
N SER A 76 -21.66 20.09 -3.02
CA SER A 76 -21.67 19.59 -4.40
C SER A 76 -21.23 18.12 -4.45
N ILE A 77 -20.12 17.77 -3.77
CA ILE A 77 -19.65 16.39 -3.64
C ILE A 77 -20.73 15.50 -3.01
N ILE A 78 -21.35 15.94 -1.92
CA ILE A 78 -22.44 15.21 -1.25
C ILE A 78 -23.61 14.95 -2.21
N ASN A 79 -24.01 15.94 -3.00
CA ASN A 79 -25.11 15.80 -3.95
C ASN A 79 -24.77 14.78 -5.05
N HIS A 80 -23.56 14.82 -5.60
CA HIS A 80 -23.13 13.84 -6.59
C HIS A 80 -23.04 12.42 -6.01
N MET A 81 -22.51 12.26 -4.80
CA MET A 81 -22.43 10.96 -4.13
C MET A 81 -23.82 10.41 -3.76
N THR A 82 -24.75 11.26 -3.35
CA THR A 82 -26.15 10.87 -3.11
C THR A 82 -26.78 10.32 -4.38
N ASN A 83 -26.60 11.01 -5.51
CA ASN A 83 -27.11 10.52 -6.80
C ASN A 83 -26.42 9.23 -7.24
N ILE A 84 -25.10 9.10 -7.06
CA ILE A 84 -24.37 7.85 -7.33
C ILE A 84 -25.00 6.69 -6.54
N LEU A 85 -25.27 6.88 -5.26
CA LEU A 85 -25.88 5.85 -4.41
C LEU A 85 -27.28 5.45 -4.91
N SER A 86 -28.10 6.42 -5.32
CA SER A 86 -29.45 6.21 -5.86
C SER A 86 -29.45 5.45 -7.19
N TYR A 87 -28.47 5.72 -8.07
CA TYR A 87 -28.43 5.18 -9.43
C TYR A 87 -27.36 4.11 -9.65
N ILE A 88 -26.79 3.54 -8.59
CA ILE A 88 -25.65 2.62 -8.68
C ILE A 88 -25.92 1.35 -9.52
N GLU A 89 -27.18 0.92 -9.58
CA GLU A 89 -27.63 -0.24 -10.37
C GLU A 89 -28.12 0.17 -11.78
N SER A 90 -28.00 1.44 -12.15
CA SER A 90 -28.42 1.99 -13.44
C SER A 90 -27.23 2.66 -14.15
N PRO A 91 -26.35 1.87 -14.82
CA PRO A 91 -25.15 2.42 -15.47
C PRO A 91 -25.45 3.52 -16.48
N GLN A 92 -26.61 3.45 -17.16
CA GLN A 92 -27.10 4.46 -18.11
C GLN A 92 -27.22 5.87 -17.52
N THR A 93 -27.47 5.97 -16.21
CA THR A 93 -27.58 7.25 -15.51
C THR A 93 -26.35 7.51 -14.63
N LEU A 94 -25.79 6.46 -14.04
CA LEU A 94 -24.67 6.50 -13.12
C LEU A 94 -23.44 7.22 -13.67
N PHE A 95 -23.09 6.97 -14.95
CA PHE A 95 -21.86 7.51 -15.54
C PHE A 95 -21.81 9.04 -15.48
N LYS A 96 -22.96 9.71 -15.64
CA LYS A 96 -23.05 11.18 -15.63
C LYS A 96 -22.66 11.74 -14.27
N PHE A 97 -23.13 11.11 -13.18
CA PHE A 97 -22.81 11.56 -11.83
C PHE A 97 -21.36 11.23 -11.44
N ILE A 98 -20.83 10.11 -11.93
CA ILE A 98 -19.40 9.79 -11.81
C ILE A 98 -18.55 10.86 -12.50
N ASP A 99 -18.90 11.26 -13.72
CA ASP A 99 -18.14 12.26 -14.47
C ASP A 99 -18.23 13.66 -13.85
N SER A 100 -19.40 14.06 -13.35
CA SER A 100 -19.55 15.29 -12.56
C SER A 100 -18.69 15.26 -11.30
N LEU A 101 -18.69 14.15 -10.56
CA LEU A 101 -17.85 13.99 -9.37
C LEU A 101 -16.36 14.04 -9.73
N LYS A 102 -15.93 13.46 -10.86
CA LYS A 102 -14.55 13.59 -11.34
C LYS A 102 -14.16 15.05 -11.51
N ILE A 103 -15.02 15.87 -12.13
CA ILE A 103 -14.75 17.29 -12.36
C ILE A 103 -14.56 18.00 -11.01
N GLU A 104 -15.45 17.77 -10.05
CA GLU A 104 -15.37 18.35 -8.72
C GLU A 104 -14.11 17.92 -7.95
N LEU A 105 -13.67 16.67 -8.10
CA LEU A 105 -12.50 16.18 -7.37
C LEU A 105 -11.16 16.57 -8.02
N ARG A 106 -11.13 16.93 -9.31
CA ARG A 106 -9.89 17.33 -10.02
C ARG A 106 -9.15 18.48 -9.34
N LYS A 107 -9.87 19.45 -8.79
CA LYS A 107 -9.26 20.63 -8.12
C LYS A 107 -8.54 20.28 -6.82
N TYR A 108 -8.88 19.15 -6.21
CA TYR A 108 -8.23 18.63 -5.01
C TYR A 108 -7.20 17.54 -5.32
N ASN A 109 -7.11 17.12 -6.58
CA ASN A 109 -6.23 16.06 -6.99
C ASN A 109 -4.82 16.61 -7.25
N VAL A 110 -3.79 15.88 -6.82
CA VAL A 110 -2.37 16.20 -7.04
C VAL A 110 -2.04 16.30 -8.54
N ARG A 111 -2.87 15.69 -9.39
CA ARG A 111 -2.76 15.66 -10.86
C ARG A 111 -2.72 17.02 -11.56
N ASN A 112 -3.16 18.12 -10.92
CA ASN A 112 -3.15 19.44 -11.53
C ASN A 112 -1.93 20.33 -11.17
N ASN A 113 -1.00 19.84 -10.35
CA ASN A 113 0.25 20.54 -10.06
C ASN A 113 1.42 19.70 -10.60
N LYS A 114 1.91 20.09 -11.79
CA LYS A 114 2.97 19.37 -12.53
C LYS A 114 4.23 19.15 -11.68
N GLU A 115 4.67 20.19 -10.98
CA GLU A 115 5.86 20.14 -10.11
C GLU A 115 5.68 19.15 -8.95
N ARG A 116 4.48 19.08 -8.36
CA ARG A 116 4.17 18.09 -7.34
C ARG A 116 3.96 16.68 -7.89
N TRP A 117 3.50 16.53 -9.14
CA TRP A 117 3.45 15.23 -9.79
C TRP A 117 4.85 14.70 -10.08
N GLU A 118 5.74 15.53 -10.63
CA GLU A 118 7.15 15.20 -10.83
C GLU A 118 7.82 14.84 -9.49
N HIS A 119 7.60 15.66 -8.45
CA HIS A 119 8.12 15.36 -7.11
C HIS A 119 7.56 14.05 -6.52
N PHE A 120 6.28 13.74 -6.74
CA PHE A 120 5.68 12.47 -6.31
C PHE A 120 6.27 11.27 -7.06
N GLN A 121 6.53 11.41 -8.37
CA GLN A 121 7.21 10.36 -9.15
C GLN A 121 8.66 10.18 -8.69
N ASP A 122 9.37 11.28 -8.39
CA ASP A 122 10.73 11.23 -7.87
C ASP A 122 10.80 10.55 -6.51
N ILE A 123 9.91 10.91 -5.58
CA ILE A 123 9.82 10.25 -4.27
C ILE A 123 9.49 8.77 -4.43
N ASN A 124 8.54 8.40 -5.30
CA ASN A 124 8.21 6.99 -5.52
C ASN A 124 9.38 6.19 -6.10
N ARG A 125 10.13 6.79 -7.04
CA ARG A 125 11.33 6.18 -7.59
C ARG A 125 12.40 5.99 -6.52
N GLU A 126 12.65 7.01 -5.71
CA GLU A 126 13.60 6.95 -4.60
C GLU A 126 13.18 5.89 -3.57
N LEU A 127 11.90 5.81 -3.23
CA LEU A 127 11.35 4.82 -2.31
C LEU A 127 11.52 3.39 -2.87
N LEU A 128 11.37 3.21 -4.18
CA LEU A 128 11.57 1.92 -4.84
C LEU A 128 13.05 1.52 -4.87
N GLU A 129 13.95 2.46 -5.16
CA GLU A 129 15.40 2.26 -5.11
C GLU A 129 15.86 1.91 -3.70
N GLN A 130 15.42 2.66 -2.69
CA GLN A 130 15.68 2.36 -1.27
C GLN A 130 15.13 1.00 -0.88
N THR A 131 13.92 0.64 -1.31
CA THR A 131 13.35 -0.69 -1.05
C THR A 131 14.21 -1.81 -1.65
N ASN A 132 14.72 -1.62 -2.87
CA ASN A 132 15.59 -2.60 -3.52
C ASN A 132 16.95 -2.70 -2.83
N GLN A 133 17.55 -1.56 -2.43
CA GLN A 133 18.78 -1.54 -1.64
C GLN A 133 18.58 -2.24 -0.29
N PHE A 134 17.45 -2.01 0.36
CA PHE A 134 17.12 -2.65 1.64
C PHE A 134 16.96 -4.17 1.48
N LYS A 135 16.30 -4.62 0.41
CA LYS A 135 16.21 -6.05 0.07
C LYS A 135 17.57 -6.66 -0.20
N ALA A 136 18.44 -5.99 -0.95
CA ALA A 136 19.79 -6.47 -1.23
C ALA A 136 20.63 -6.54 0.05
N ALA A 137 20.55 -5.52 0.90
CA ALA A 137 21.23 -5.51 2.19
C ALA A 137 20.72 -6.63 3.12
N LEU A 138 19.41 -6.91 3.12
CA LEU A 138 18.85 -8.04 3.87
C LEU A 138 19.38 -9.39 3.39
N ILE A 139 19.49 -9.58 2.07
CA ILE A 139 20.09 -10.81 1.50
C ILE A 139 21.54 -10.95 1.97
N PHE A 140 22.35 -9.89 1.81
CA PHE A 140 23.75 -9.88 2.21
C PHE A 140 23.95 -10.12 3.72
N ILE A 141 23.12 -9.51 4.57
CA ILE A 141 23.15 -9.73 6.03
C ILE A 141 22.84 -11.20 6.36
N ASN A 142 21.89 -11.82 5.65
CA ASN A 142 21.58 -13.23 5.86
C ASN A 142 22.74 -14.13 5.42
N GLU A 143 23.42 -13.83 4.31
CA GLU A 143 24.60 -14.55 3.85
C GLU A 143 25.76 -14.45 4.86
N ILE A 144 26.08 -13.23 5.35
CA ILE A 144 27.09 -13.05 6.41
C ILE A 144 26.72 -13.83 7.66
N LYS A 145 25.43 -13.81 8.05
CA LYS A 145 24.96 -14.52 9.23
C LYS A 145 25.18 -16.03 9.10
N GLU A 146 24.89 -16.60 7.93
CA GLU A 146 25.16 -18.01 7.66
C GLU A 146 26.67 -18.31 7.67
N GLU A 147 27.50 -17.50 7.01
CA GLU A 147 28.95 -17.68 7.02
C GLU A 147 29.55 -17.59 8.42
N ALA A 148 29.13 -16.59 9.22
CA ALA A 148 29.56 -16.43 10.60
C ALA A 148 29.12 -17.60 11.48
N SER A 149 27.90 -18.11 11.31
CA SER A 149 27.42 -19.31 11.99
C SER A 149 28.28 -20.53 11.62
N ASN A 150 28.54 -20.76 10.34
CA ASN A 150 29.37 -21.87 9.87
C ASN A 150 30.82 -21.76 10.37
N SER A 151 31.40 -20.56 10.34
CA SER A 151 32.75 -20.31 10.84
C SER A 151 32.82 -20.51 12.35
N ASN A 152 31.82 -20.08 13.12
CA ASN A 152 31.75 -20.34 14.56
C ASN A 152 31.71 -21.84 14.86
N THR A 153 30.87 -22.60 14.15
CA THR A 153 30.83 -24.06 14.30
C THR A 153 32.17 -24.69 13.97
N SER A 154 32.86 -24.26 12.90
CA SER A 154 34.19 -24.77 12.57
C SER A 154 35.26 -24.41 13.61
N VAL A 155 35.18 -23.21 14.20
CA VAL A 155 36.09 -22.80 15.28
C VAL A 155 35.84 -23.63 16.54
N GLU A 156 34.57 -23.88 16.90
CA GLU A 156 34.20 -24.76 18.01
C GLU A 156 34.76 -26.17 17.80
N GLU A 157 34.58 -26.76 16.61
CA GLU A 157 35.12 -28.08 16.29
C GLU A 157 36.65 -28.14 16.39
N LYS A 158 37.36 -27.12 15.89
CA LYS A 158 38.82 -27.03 15.99
C LYS A 158 39.29 -26.82 17.42
N LEU A 159 38.57 -26.02 18.19
CA LEU A 159 38.88 -25.78 19.61
C LEU A 159 38.72 -27.07 20.41
N ASP A 160 37.65 -27.83 20.19
CA ASP A 160 37.44 -29.14 20.81
C ASP A 160 38.56 -30.12 20.42
N ALA A 161 38.96 -30.16 19.15
CA ALA A 161 40.05 -31.01 18.69
C ALA A 161 41.41 -30.64 19.31
N ILE A 162 41.71 -29.34 19.42
CA ILE A 162 42.93 -28.85 20.08
C ILE A 162 42.89 -29.20 21.56
N THR A 163 41.77 -28.95 22.23
CA THR A 163 41.60 -29.23 23.67
C THR A 163 41.80 -30.72 23.96
N LYS A 164 41.28 -31.60 23.09
CA LYS A 164 41.49 -33.04 23.19
C LYS A 164 42.97 -33.42 23.03
N LYS A 165 43.64 -32.89 21.99
CA LYS A 165 45.07 -33.13 21.77
C LYS A 165 45.94 -32.59 22.90
N PHE A 166 45.57 -31.46 23.50
CA PHE A 166 46.28 -30.89 24.64
C PHE A 166 46.19 -31.80 25.86
N LYS A 167 45.00 -32.34 26.16
CA LYS A 167 44.82 -33.35 27.21
C LYS A 167 45.65 -34.62 26.95
N GLU A 168 45.64 -35.13 25.72
CA GLU A 168 46.46 -36.30 25.35
C GLU A 168 47.97 -36.04 25.52
N LEU A 169 48.41 -34.79 25.28
CA LEU A 169 49.80 -34.38 25.49
C LEU A 169 50.16 -34.26 26.96
N GLU A 170 49.27 -33.68 27.78
CA GLU A 170 49.42 -33.61 29.24
C GLU A 170 49.51 -35.02 29.86
N GLU A 171 48.65 -35.95 29.44
CA GLU A 171 48.70 -37.35 29.86
C GLU A 171 50.05 -38.00 29.50
N LYS A 172 50.54 -37.80 28.27
CA LYS A 172 51.84 -38.34 27.84
C LYS A 172 53.03 -37.72 28.57
N ILE A 173 52.98 -36.42 28.88
CA ILE A 173 54.03 -35.77 29.65
C ILE A 173 54.06 -36.35 31.07
N ALA A 174 52.89 -36.54 31.69
CA ALA A 174 52.79 -37.17 33.00
C ALA A 174 53.36 -38.60 33.00
N GLU A 175 53.04 -39.41 31.99
CA GLU A 175 53.63 -40.76 31.83
C GLU A 175 55.17 -40.72 31.73
N VAL A 176 55.72 -39.78 30.96
CA VAL A 176 57.18 -39.66 30.78
C VAL A 176 57.88 -39.17 32.06
N GLU A 177 57.23 -38.32 32.84
CA GLU A 177 57.76 -37.87 34.13
C GLU A 177 57.73 -39.00 35.17
N GLU A 178 56.67 -39.81 35.23
CA GLU A 178 56.63 -40.98 36.13
C GLU A 178 57.73 -42.00 35.84
N VAL A 179 58.09 -42.20 34.56
CA VAL A 179 59.14 -43.15 34.13
C VAL A 179 60.57 -42.67 34.45
N LYS A 180 60.76 -41.37 34.73
CA LYS A 180 62.08 -40.80 35.08
C LYS A 180 62.39 -40.83 36.58
N THR A 181 61.42 -41.16 37.42
CA THR A 181 61.56 -41.37 38.88
C THR A 181 61.82 -42.83 39.23
#